data_AF-A0A1S8XAS5-F1
#
_entry.id   AF-A0A1S8XAS5-F1
#
_cell.length_a   1.000
_cell.length_b   1.000
_cell.length_c   1.000
_cell.angle_alpha   90.00
_cell.angle_beta   90.00
_cell.angle_gamma   90.00
#
_symmetry.space_group_name_H-M   'P 1'
#
loop_
_entity.id
_entity.type
_entity.pdbx_description
1 polymer ?
#
loop_
_entity_poly.entity_id
_entity_poly.type
_entity_poly.pdbx_seq_one_letter_code
_entity_poly.pdbx_strand_id
1 'polypeptide(L)'
;MLPFGQGQVISPMINSRVDIIGRGYSGYNTRMCRQILPDLYPDRASVALCRMFIIFLGANDASNAEQHVPVNEYKENLKTMELGIPKDHIMLISLPPLDEARWGSRHIAEGTPLDRELKNCPFYAAACEEVAVNEGLPYVNLFKAMFAQNVRHLLTAR
;
A
#
# COMPACT_ATOMS: atom_id res chain seq x y z
N MET A 1 -5.38 -23.97 -3.72
CA MET A 1 -4.04 -23.53 -3.26
C MET A 1 -4.23 -22.12 -2.70
N LEU A 2 -4.24 -21.96 -1.37
CA LEU A 2 -4.67 -20.72 -0.71
C LEU A 2 -3.60 -19.61 -0.91
N PRO A 3 -3.97 -18.37 -1.26
CA PRO A 3 -3.03 -17.27 -1.29
C PRO A 3 -2.85 -16.78 0.16
N PHE A 4 -1.69 -16.99 0.74
CA PHE A 4 -1.39 -16.45 2.06
C PHE A 4 -1.45 -14.91 1.99
N GLY A 5 -2.34 -14.30 2.75
CA GLY A 5 -2.27 -12.85 3.00
C GLY A 5 -0.98 -12.53 3.73
N GLN A 6 -0.35 -11.39 3.41
CA GLN A 6 1.01 -11.05 3.90
C GLN A 6 1.15 -11.16 5.43
N GLY A 7 0.09 -10.87 6.20
CA GLY A 7 0.08 -11.03 7.67
C GLY A 7 0.23 -12.47 8.17
N GLN A 8 -0.21 -13.48 7.41
CA GLN A 8 -0.09 -14.89 7.79
C GLN A 8 1.34 -15.43 7.65
N VAL A 9 2.19 -14.79 6.85
CA VAL A 9 3.60 -15.18 6.66
C VAL A 9 4.48 -14.57 7.76
N ILE A 10 4.16 -13.36 8.22
CA ILE A 10 4.93 -12.65 9.25
C ILE A 10 4.62 -13.19 10.64
N SER A 11 3.35 -13.47 10.95
CA SER A 11 2.89 -13.91 12.28
C SER A 11 3.66 -15.12 12.85
N PRO A 12 3.93 -16.21 12.10
CA PRO A 12 4.66 -17.35 12.63
C PRO A 12 6.12 -17.06 13.00
N MET A 13 6.79 -16.11 12.33
CA MET A 13 8.22 -15.83 12.53
C MET A 13 8.50 -14.98 13.77
N ILE A 14 7.51 -14.21 14.24
CA ILE A 14 7.62 -13.33 15.42
C ILE A 14 6.64 -13.70 16.53
N ASN A 15 6.02 -14.88 16.43
CA ASN A 15 5.08 -15.38 17.43
C ASN A 15 5.72 -15.34 18.83
N SER A 16 4.93 -14.84 19.78
CA SER A 16 5.30 -14.59 21.19
C SER A 16 6.25 -13.41 21.46
N ARG A 17 6.56 -12.55 20.45
CA ARG A 17 7.37 -11.33 20.66
C ARG A 17 6.64 -10.02 20.32
N VAL A 18 5.70 -10.04 19.39
CA VAL A 18 4.96 -8.85 18.94
C VAL A 18 3.59 -9.24 18.43
N ASP A 19 2.58 -8.43 18.71
CA ASP A 19 1.25 -8.57 18.12
C ASP A 19 1.20 -7.92 16.73
N ILE A 20 0.60 -8.62 15.76
CA ILE A 20 0.36 -8.09 14.41
C ILE A 20 -1.12 -7.74 14.27
N ILE A 21 -1.41 -6.46 14.07
CA ILE A 21 -2.78 -5.96 13.91
C ILE A 21 -3.01 -5.57 12.45
N GLY A 22 -3.82 -6.36 11.73
CA GLY A 22 -4.22 -6.04 10.36
C GLY A 22 -5.39 -5.05 10.32
N ARG A 23 -5.26 -3.99 9.51
CA ARG A 23 -6.32 -3.00 9.21
C ARG A 23 -6.41 -2.71 7.71
N GLY A 24 -6.66 -3.77 6.93
CA GLY A 24 -6.89 -3.66 5.49
C GLY A 24 -8.37 -3.48 5.16
N TYR A 25 -8.70 -2.43 4.41
CA TYR A 25 -10.07 -2.16 3.94
C TYR A 25 -10.11 -2.16 2.42
N SER A 26 -10.80 -3.15 1.85
CA SER A 26 -10.93 -3.27 0.40
C SER A 26 -11.59 -2.02 -0.17
N GLY A 27 -11.00 -1.46 -1.23
CA GLY A 27 -11.52 -0.28 -1.92
C GLY A 27 -11.17 1.08 -1.30
N TYR A 28 -10.50 1.13 -0.14
CA TYR A 28 -10.14 2.40 0.49
C TYR A 28 -8.89 3.02 -0.14
N ASN A 29 -8.92 4.33 -0.34
CA ASN A 29 -7.78 5.15 -0.76
C ASN A 29 -7.22 5.96 0.42
N THR A 30 -6.16 6.75 0.23
CA THR A 30 -5.56 7.52 1.32
C THR A 30 -6.51 8.57 1.90
N ARG A 31 -7.39 9.15 1.07
CA ARG A 31 -8.37 10.15 1.53
C ARG A 31 -9.33 9.56 2.55
N MET A 32 -9.86 8.37 2.27
CA MET A 32 -10.76 7.65 3.17
C MET A 32 -10.03 7.13 4.41
N CYS A 33 -8.88 6.47 4.22
CA CYS A 33 -8.10 5.91 5.33
C CYS A 33 -7.68 6.99 6.33
N ARG A 34 -7.20 8.16 5.85
CA ARG A 34 -6.78 9.26 6.73
C ARG A 34 -7.90 9.72 7.67
N GLN A 35 -9.15 9.76 7.19
CA GLN A 35 -10.29 10.20 7.99
C GLN A 35 -10.64 9.23 9.11
N ILE A 36 -10.63 7.92 8.82
CA ILE A 36 -11.01 6.89 9.81
C ILE A 36 -9.86 6.49 10.74
N LEU A 37 -8.62 6.85 10.39
CA LEU A 37 -7.42 6.39 11.08
C LEU A 37 -7.45 6.65 12.61
N PRO A 38 -7.89 7.82 13.11
CA PRO A 38 -7.99 8.06 14.55
C PRO A 38 -8.96 7.12 15.27
N ASP A 39 -10.04 6.71 14.60
CA ASP A 39 -11.09 5.85 15.14
C ASP A 39 -10.71 4.37 15.12
N LEU A 40 -9.83 3.98 14.19
CA LEU A 40 -9.28 2.62 14.12
C LEU A 40 -8.35 2.28 15.28
N TYR A 41 -7.78 3.32 15.90
CA TYR A 41 -6.83 3.20 17.00
C TYR A 41 -7.21 4.16 18.14
N PRO A 42 -8.36 3.95 18.81
CA PRO A 42 -8.87 4.88 19.81
C PRO A 42 -8.02 4.89 21.08
N ASP A 43 -7.38 3.76 21.42
CA ASP A 43 -6.48 3.65 22.55
C ASP A 43 -5.07 4.16 22.19
N ARG A 44 -4.77 5.39 22.60
CA ARG A 44 -3.48 6.04 22.38
C ARG A 44 -2.34 5.38 23.18
N ALA A 45 -2.63 4.71 24.29
CA ALA A 45 -1.61 3.98 25.04
C ALA A 45 -1.09 2.78 24.23
N SER A 46 -1.99 2.04 23.58
CA SER A 46 -1.60 0.99 22.63
C SER A 46 -0.82 1.53 21.43
N VAL A 47 -1.21 2.69 20.88
CA VAL A 47 -0.46 3.34 19.78
C VAL A 47 0.96 3.71 20.21
N ALA A 48 1.15 4.20 21.44
CA ALA A 48 2.48 4.54 21.96
C ALA A 48 3.41 3.32 22.10
N LEU A 49 2.87 2.11 22.20
CA LEU A 49 3.63 0.86 22.21
C LEU A 49 3.96 0.33 20.81
N CYS A 50 3.42 0.95 19.76
CA CYS A 50 3.62 0.52 18.38
C CYS A 50 5.11 0.57 18.01
N ARG A 51 5.66 -0.60 17.62
CA ARG A 51 7.06 -0.73 17.17
C ARG A 51 7.22 -0.62 15.66
N MET A 52 6.15 -0.81 14.91
CA MET A 52 6.13 -0.67 13.47
C MET A 52 4.71 -0.42 12.98
N PHE A 53 4.54 0.64 12.19
CA PHE A 53 3.29 1.01 11.56
C PHE A 53 3.47 1.06 10.05
N ILE A 54 2.81 0.16 9.33
CA ILE A 54 3.00 0.00 7.89
C ILE A 54 1.83 0.64 7.16
N ILE A 55 2.12 1.61 6.30
CA ILE A 55 1.14 2.20 5.39
C ILE A 55 1.39 1.65 3.99
N PHE A 56 0.43 0.88 3.50
CA PHE A 56 0.47 0.28 2.16
C PHE A 56 -0.80 0.66 1.39
N LEU A 57 -0.77 1.86 0.81
CA LEU A 57 -1.88 2.49 0.06
C LEU A 57 -1.34 3.07 -1.26
N GLY A 58 -2.23 3.36 -2.21
CA GLY A 58 -1.86 3.91 -3.52
C GLY A 58 -2.52 3.18 -4.70
N ALA A 59 -2.88 1.91 -4.54
CA ALA A 59 -3.48 1.13 -5.64
C ALA A 59 -4.89 1.65 -6.04
N ASN A 60 -5.68 2.12 -5.06
CA ASN A 60 -6.98 2.72 -5.32
C ASN A 60 -6.84 4.20 -5.70
N ASP A 61 -5.90 4.90 -5.09
CA ASP A 61 -5.55 6.29 -5.39
C ASP A 61 -5.17 6.48 -6.86
N ALA A 62 -4.45 5.51 -7.43
CA ALA A 62 -4.02 5.47 -8.83
C ALA A 62 -5.12 5.13 -9.85
N SER A 63 -6.37 4.94 -9.39
CA SER A 63 -7.53 4.76 -10.25
C SER A 63 -7.76 5.97 -11.15
N ASN A 64 -8.40 5.76 -12.30
CA ASN A 64 -8.93 6.81 -13.19
C ASN A 64 -10.45 6.99 -13.05
N ALA A 65 -11.05 6.49 -11.96
CA ALA A 65 -12.49 6.55 -11.67
C ALA A 65 -12.76 7.11 -10.26
N GLU A 66 -13.84 6.69 -9.61
CA GLU A 66 -14.32 7.26 -8.33
C GLU A 66 -13.31 7.17 -7.17
N GLN A 67 -12.40 6.19 -7.21
CA GLN A 67 -11.40 5.98 -6.16
C GLN A 67 -10.18 6.89 -6.29
N HIS A 68 -10.08 7.66 -7.39
CA HIS A 68 -8.94 8.50 -7.68
C HIS A 68 -8.63 9.51 -6.57
N VAL A 69 -7.35 9.61 -6.23
CA VAL A 69 -6.79 10.65 -5.36
C VAL A 69 -5.64 11.31 -6.12
N PRO A 70 -5.69 12.63 -6.39
CA PRO A 70 -4.60 13.31 -7.07
C PRO A 70 -3.25 13.10 -6.37
N VAL A 71 -2.17 12.94 -7.13
CA VAL A 71 -0.83 12.60 -6.60
C VAL A 71 -0.39 13.53 -5.47
N ASN A 72 -0.62 14.84 -5.58
CA ASN A 72 -0.28 15.79 -4.52
C ASN A 72 -1.08 15.55 -3.24
N GLU A 73 -2.38 15.25 -3.36
CA GLU A 73 -3.21 14.93 -2.20
C GLU A 73 -2.81 13.58 -1.58
N TYR A 74 -2.47 12.58 -2.41
CA TYR A 74 -1.91 11.31 -1.95
C TYR A 74 -0.66 11.53 -1.08
N LYS A 75 0.27 12.40 -1.52
CA LYS A 75 1.47 12.74 -0.74
C LYS A 75 1.13 13.37 0.61
N GLU A 76 0.25 14.37 0.62
CA GLU A 76 -0.16 15.05 1.86
C GLU A 76 -0.93 14.11 2.80
N ASN A 77 -1.75 13.22 2.27
CA ASN A 77 -2.42 12.20 3.07
C ASN A 77 -1.40 11.27 3.74
N LEU A 78 -0.38 10.78 3.02
CA LEU A 78 0.65 9.91 3.60
C LEU A 78 1.43 10.59 4.74
N LYS A 79 1.82 11.86 4.56
CA LYS A 79 2.55 12.63 5.59
C LYS A 79 1.79 12.78 6.89
N THR A 80 0.45 12.85 6.81
CA THR A 80 -0.41 13.14 7.97
C THR A 80 -0.90 11.87 8.68
N MET A 81 -0.63 10.68 8.14
CA MET A 81 -1.07 9.39 8.70
C MET A 81 -0.08 8.82 9.74
N GLU A 82 0.43 9.66 10.66
CA GLU A 82 1.42 9.24 11.67
C GLU A 82 0.83 8.78 13.01
N LEU A 83 -0.37 9.23 13.40
CA LEU A 83 -1.01 8.92 14.70
C LEU A 83 -0.15 9.21 15.96
N GLY A 84 0.85 10.08 15.87
CA GLY A 84 1.80 10.32 16.96
C GLY A 84 2.80 9.18 17.18
N ILE A 85 2.90 8.25 16.23
CA ILE A 85 3.90 7.19 16.20
C ILE A 85 5.24 7.81 15.79
N PRO A 86 6.37 7.43 16.43
CA PRO A 86 7.69 7.88 16.00
C PRO A 86 7.96 7.60 14.52
N LYS A 87 8.58 8.56 13.81
CA LYS A 87 8.83 8.45 12.36
C LYS A 87 9.62 7.22 11.97
N ASP A 88 10.60 6.82 12.78
CA ASP A 88 11.42 5.62 12.58
C ASP A 88 10.65 4.30 12.75
N HIS A 89 9.45 4.35 13.34
CA HIS A 89 8.53 3.21 13.40
C HIS A 89 7.52 3.19 12.24
N ILE A 90 7.41 4.25 11.43
CA ILE A 90 6.45 4.30 10.32
C ILE A 90 7.15 3.87 9.04
N MET A 91 6.61 2.84 8.37
CA MET A 91 7.13 2.37 7.09
C MET A 91 6.11 2.56 5.97
N LEU A 92 6.57 3.14 4.87
CA LEU A 92 5.78 3.26 3.65
C LEU A 92 6.09 2.11 2.68
N ILE A 93 5.06 1.54 2.07
CA ILE A 93 5.20 0.57 0.98
C ILE A 93 4.46 1.12 -0.23
N SER A 94 5.15 1.25 -1.37
CA SER A 94 4.50 1.66 -2.61
C SER A 94 3.56 0.58 -3.16
N LEU A 95 2.52 0.99 -3.90
CA LEU A 95 1.66 0.06 -4.63
C LEU A 95 2.47 -0.91 -5.52
N PRO A 96 2.01 -2.16 -5.70
CA PRO A 96 2.59 -3.08 -6.69
C PRO A 96 2.23 -2.66 -8.12
N PRO A 97 2.91 -3.19 -9.15
CA PRO A 97 2.47 -3.02 -10.54
C PRO A 97 1.10 -3.69 -10.75
N LEU A 98 0.27 -3.07 -11.60
CA LEU A 98 -1.00 -3.63 -12.03
C LEU A 98 -0.79 -4.69 -13.11
N ASP A 99 -1.40 -5.87 -12.95
CA ASP A 99 -1.58 -6.84 -14.03
C ASP A 99 -2.82 -6.43 -14.85
N GLU A 100 -2.60 -5.61 -15.89
CA GLU A 100 -3.68 -5.08 -16.73
C GLU A 100 -4.47 -6.16 -17.46
N ALA A 101 -3.83 -7.27 -17.85
CA ALA A 101 -4.50 -8.35 -18.56
C ALA A 101 -5.52 -9.03 -17.65
N ARG A 102 -5.10 -9.37 -16.43
CA ARG A 102 -5.99 -10.01 -15.44
C ARG A 102 -7.06 -9.04 -14.94
N TRP A 103 -6.69 -7.78 -14.70
CA TRP A 103 -7.63 -6.75 -14.23
C TRP A 103 -8.67 -6.41 -15.30
N GLY A 104 -8.24 -6.21 -16.54
CA GLY A 104 -9.12 -5.93 -17.68
C GLY A 104 -10.08 -7.08 -17.99
N SER A 105 -9.63 -8.34 -17.90
CA SER A 105 -10.49 -9.52 -18.11
C SER A 105 -11.67 -9.56 -17.12
N ARG A 106 -11.45 -9.11 -15.88
CA ARG A 106 -12.50 -8.99 -14.87
C ARG A 106 -13.54 -7.92 -15.26
N HIS A 107 -13.09 -6.74 -15.67
CA HIS A 107 -13.98 -5.66 -16.11
C HIS A 107 -14.82 -6.05 -17.34
N ILE A 108 -14.23 -6.77 -18.30
CA ILE A 108 -14.95 -7.32 -19.45
C ILE A 108 -16.07 -8.28 -18.99
N ALA A 109 -15.76 -9.18 -18.05
CA ALA A 109 -16.74 -10.14 -17.52
C ALA A 109 -17.86 -9.46 -16.71
N GLU A 110 -17.54 -8.38 -16.00
CA GLU A 110 -18.50 -7.60 -15.19
C GLU A 110 -19.26 -6.56 -16.02
N GLY A 111 -18.87 -6.30 -17.27
CA GLY A 111 -19.46 -5.26 -18.11
C GLY A 111 -19.19 -3.83 -17.62
N THR A 112 -18.08 -3.64 -16.90
CA THR A 112 -17.71 -2.35 -16.29
C THR A 112 -16.51 -1.72 -17.00
N PRO A 113 -16.37 -0.38 -17.00
CA PRO A 113 -15.20 0.28 -17.59
C PRO A 113 -13.94 -0.01 -16.76
N LEU A 114 -12.78 -0.06 -17.44
CA LEU A 114 -11.48 -0.18 -16.79
C LEU A 114 -11.21 1.05 -15.90
N ASP A 115 -10.93 0.79 -14.63
CA ASP A 115 -10.80 1.82 -13.60
C ASP A 115 -9.36 2.07 -13.12
N ARG A 116 -8.38 1.29 -13.62
CA ARG A 116 -6.96 1.41 -13.32
C ARG A 116 -6.10 1.02 -14.52
N GLU A 117 -4.96 1.67 -14.62
CA GLU A 117 -3.96 1.42 -15.67
C GLU A 117 -2.56 1.37 -15.07
N LEU A 118 -1.72 0.46 -15.56
CA LEU A 118 -0.33 0.28 -15.13
C LEU A 118 0.49 1.56 -15.34
N LYS A 119 0.19 2.34 -16.38
CA LYS A 119 0.87 3.61 -16.67
C LYS A 119 0.77 4.62 -15.53
N ASN A 120 -0.27 4.52 -14.68
CA ASN A 120 -0.45 5.41 -13.54
C ASN A 120 0.39 4.98 -12.32
N CYS A 121 0.70 3.69 -12.18
CA CYS A 121 1.39 3.15 -11.01
C CYS A 121 2.77 3.80 -10.73
N PRO A 122 3.64 4.07 -11.73
CA PRO A 122 4.93 4.71 -11.48
C PRO A 122 4.84 6.06 -10.77
N PHE A 123 3.81 6.87 -11.06
CA PHE A 123 3.63 8.19 -10.45
C PHE A 123 3.35 8.08 -8.95
N TYR A 124 2.49 7.14 -8.55
CA TYR A 124 2.17 6.92 -7.13
C TYR A 124 3.30 6.20 -6.40
N ALA A 125 4.02 5.29 -7.07
CA ALA A 125 5.19 4.65 -6.49
C ALA A 125 6.30 5.67 -6.20
N ALA A 126 6.56 6.58 -7.14
CA ALA A 126 7.52 7.67 -6.99
C ALA A 126 7.07 8.69 -5.92
N ALA A 127 5.79 9.03 -5.88
CA ALA A 127 5.25 9.93 -4.86
C ALA A 127 5.37 9.35 -3.44
N CYS A 128 5.17 8.04 -3.28
CA CYS A 128 5.38 7.34 -2.02
C CYS A 128 6.87 7.37 -1.60
N GLU A 129 7.78 7.13 -2.55
CA GLU A 129 9.24 7.23 -2.35
C GLU A 129 9.66 8.66 -1.95
N GLU A 130 9.13 9.67 -2.63
CA GLU A 130 9.38 11.09 -2.36
C GLU A 130 8.97 11.46 -0.92
N VAL A 131 7.78 11.04 -0.48
CA VAL A 131 7.31 11.28 0.89
C VAL A 131 8.22 10.60 1.89
N ALA A 132 8.57 9.33 1.68
CA ALA A 132 9.43 8.61 2.62
C ALA A 132 10.81 9.27 2.76
N VAL A 133 11.43 9.66 1.65
CA VAL A 133 12.74 10.33 1.65
C VAL A 133 12.66 11.68 2.37
N ASN A 134 11.65 12.50 2.05
CA ASN A 134 11.50 13.83 2.63
C ASN A 134 11.19 13.79 4.14
N GLU A 135 10.40 12.80 4.57
CA GLU A 135 10.01 12.64 5.98
C GLU A 135 11.02 11.80 6.78
N GLY A 136 12.02 11.19 6.13
CA GLY A 136 13.01 10.33 6.79
C GLY A 136 12.44 8.99 7.26
N LEU A 137 11.46 8.44 6.54
CA LEU A 137 10.75 7.20 6.89
C LEU A 137 11.39 5.97 6.23
N PRO A 138 11.41 4.81 6.90
CA PRO A 138 11.59 3.51 6.26
C PRO A 138 10.66 3.33 5.04
N TYR A 139 11.19 2.75 3.96
CA TYR A 139 10.45 2.60 2.71
C TYR A 139 10.79 1.34 1.93
N VAL A 140 9.76 0.76 1.32
CA VAL A 140 9.87 -0.36 0.38
C VAL A 140 9.27 0.02 -0.96
N ASN A 141 10.11 0.05 -2.02
CA ASN A 141 9.63 0.22 -3.39
C ASN A 141 9.17 -1.12 -3.98
N LEU A 142 7.95 -1.53 -3.62
CA LEU A 142 7.38 -2.80 -4.09
C LEU A 142 7.16 -2.81 -5.60
N PHE A 143 6.77 -1.66 -6.18
CA PHE A 143 6.63 -1.50 -7.63
C PHE A 143 7.89 -1.95 -8.38
N LYS A 144 9.05 -1.33 -8.07
CA LYS A 144 10.33 -1.65 -8.71
C LYS A 144 10.72 -3.11 -8.46
N ALA A 145 10.55 -3.60 -7.23
CA ALA A 145 10.93 -4.96 -6.85
C ALA A 145 10.16 -6.03 -7.64
N MET A 146 8.84 -5.88 -7.78
CA MET A 146 8.00 -6.82 -8.53
C MET A 146 8.21 -6.69 -10.04
N PHE A 147 8.34 -5.47 -10.55
CA PHE A 147 8.60 -5.24 -11.97
C PHE A 147 9.91 -5.92 -12.42
N ALA A 148 10.97 -5.82 -11.60
CA ALA A 148 12.24 -6.48 -11.87
C ALA A 148 12.14 -8.02 -11.87
N GLN A 149 11.28 -8.62 -11.02
CA GLN A 149 11.06 -10.06 -11.01
C GLN A 149 10.33 -10.54 -12.27
N ASN A 150 9.32 -9.80 -12.73
CA ASN A 150 8.61 -10.13 -13.97
C ASN A 150 9.56 -10.14 -15.18
N VAL A 151 10.48 -9.18 -15.27
CA VAL A 151 11.49 -9.16 -16.34
C VAL A 151 12.42 -10.37 -16.24
N ARG A 152 12.86 -10.75 -15.04
CA ARG A 152 13.72 -11.93 -14.85
C ARG A 152 13.04 -13.23 -15.26
N HIS A 153 11.75 -13.42 -14.94
CA HIS A 153 11.01 -14.61 -15.37
C HIS A 153 10.89 -14.72 -16.89
N LEU A 154 10.75 -13.61 -17.61
CA LEU A 154 10.73 -13.60 -19.08
C LEU A 154 12.09 -13.94 -19.70
N LEU A 155 13.19 -13.63 -19.00
CA LEU A 155 14.56 -13.93 -19.46
C LEU A 155 15.00 -15.37 -19.14
N THR A 156 14.45 -15.99 -18.09
CA THR A 156 14.79 -17.35 -17.68
C THR A 156 13.85 -18.43 -18.20
N ALA A 157 12.72 -18.07 -18.82
CA ALA A 157 11.76 -19.00 -19.43
C ALA A 157 12.12 -19.41 -20.88
N ARG A 158 13.41 -19.40 -21.25
CA ARG A 158 13.93 -19.87 -22.55
C ARG A 158 14.71 -21.17 -22.40
#